data_AF-A0A8T6SAN2-F1
#
_entry.id   AF-A0A8T6SAN2-F1
#
_cell.length_a   1.000
_cell.length_b   1.000
_cell.length_c   1.000
_cell.angle_alpha   90.00
_cell.angle_beta   90.00
_cell.angle_gamma   90.00
#
_symmetry.space_group_name_H-M   'P 1'
#
loop_
_entity.id
_entity.type
_entity.pdbx_description
1 polymer ?
#
loop_
_entity_poly.entity_id
_entity_poly.type
_entity_poly.pdbx_seq_one_letter_code
_entity_poly.pdbx_strand_id
1 'polypeptide(L)'
;MENSEDLDQVLKDLDLIEQRVNQKRDKRGKQEMKKGDKKREDIKEWLESKLPKIQVFGVGGAGNNTVTNLNGKHERVETIAVNTDAHQLLSSNADELLLLGKDLCNGHGAGNRPEIGEKAAKESTDDLKAKLNEGDLIFLTCGLGGGTGTGATPYIAEIANRMDKTVVSVCTLPFAKEGKTKMRNAEWGLKRILEFSDTKIIVPNENLLNVAPNAGIMQAFQLVDDILVKAITGISDLITDTNSVINVDYEDVRKTLSSGGTCLIGIGEIPSGTKDKGRALIKDAIENPLLRTSPESAKNALLNIYGGNSLSLREATDIVGSISELIGEEKEIIWGLTVREEFSDVLRAVVMLSGIRPKFINGEGKVELSTIYSLEEMREESPFDKIPRI
;
A
#
# COMPACT_ATOMS: atom_id res chain seq x y z
N MET A 1 -65.48 -39.82 -21.22
CA MET A 1 -64.12 -39.86 -21.80
C MET A 1 -63.79 -38.60 -22.62
N GLU A 2 -64.67 -37.59 -22.72
CA GLU A 2 -64.43 -36.38 -23.54
C GLU A 2 -63.76 -35.21 -22.79
N ASN A 3 -63.54 -35.28 -21.48
CA ASN A 3 -63.02 -34.14 -20.69
C ASN A 3 -61.50 -34.15 -20.44
N SER A 4 -60.75 -35.21 -20.82
CA SER A 4 -59.28 -35.21 -20.64
C SER A 4 -58.52 -34.69 -21.85
N GLU A 5 -59.05 -34.90 -23.07
CA GLU A 5 -58.42 -34.40 -24.30
C GLU A 5 -58.48 -32.87 -24.41
N ASP A 6 -59.58 -32.24 -23.95
CA ASP A 6 -59.71 -30.78 -23.91
C ASP A 6 -58.76 -30.13 -22.88
N LEU A 7 -58.53 -30.81 -21.73
CA LEU A 7 -57.64 -30.29 -20.69
C LEU A 7 -56.16 -30.34 -21.15
N ASP A 8 -55.76 -31.42 -21.82
CA ASP A 8 -54.41 -31.56 -22.39
C ASP A 8 -54.16 -30.54 -23.51
N GLN A 9 -55.19 -30.19 -24.29
CA GLN A 9 -55.08 -29.17 -25.32
C GLN A 9 -54.94 -27.77 -24.72
N VAL A 10 -55.71 -27.45 -23.68
CA VAL A 10 -55.61 -26.18 -22.95
C VAL A 10 -54.24 -26.03 -22.27
N LEU A 11 -53.69 -27.10 -21.70
CA LEU A 11 -52.36 -27.10 -21.09
C LEU A 11 -51.25 -26.86 -22.14
N LYS A 12 -51.34 -27.47 -23.32
CA LYS A 12 -50.40 -27.23 -24.43
C LYS A 12 -50.47 -25.79 -24.94
N ASP A 13 -51.66 -25.21 -25.02
CA ASP A 13 -51.84 -23.83 -25.47
C ASP A 13 -51.30 -22.82 -24.44
N LEU A 14 -51.44 -23.10 -23.14
CA LEU A 14 -50.84 -22.32 -22.06
C LEU A 14 -49.31 -22.35 -22.10
N ASP A 15 -48.71 -23.53 -22.32
CA ASP A 15 -47.26 -23.69 -22.47
C ASP A 15 -46.73 -22.91 -23.69
N LEU A 16 -47.47 -22.93 -24.80
CA LEU A 16 -47.13 -22.16 -26.01
C LEU A 16 -47.20 -20.64 -25.78
N ILE A 17 -48.16 -20.19 -24.97
CA ILE A 17 -48.31 -18.79 -24.57
C ILE A 17 -47.16 -18.38 -23.64
N GLU A 18 -46.79 -19.22 -22.67
CA GLU A 18 -45.68 -18.97 -21.76
C GLU A 18 -44.35 -18.90 -22.51
N GLN A 19 -44.11 -19.81 -23.45
CA GLN A 19 -42.93 -19.76 -24.32
C GLN A 19 -42.89 -18.50 -25.20
N ARG A 20 -44.04 -18.05 -25.73
CA ARG A 20 -44.13 -16.79 -26.50
C ARG A 20 -43.96 -15.55 -25.63
N VAL A 21 -44.41 -15.58 -24.38
CA VAL A 21 -44.22 -14.51 -23.39
C VAL A 21 -42.77 -14.45 -22.94
N ASN A 22 -42.11 -15.59 -22.69
CA ASN A 22 -40.69 -15.65 -22.37
C ASN A 22 -39.80 -15.27 -23.55
N GLN A 23 -40.11 -15.69 -24.79
CA GLN A 23 -39.41 -15.18 -25.97
C GLN A 23 -39.63 -13.68 -26.21
N LYS A 24 -40.80 -13.14 -25.89
CA LYS A 24 -41.05 -11.68 -25.93
C LYS A 24 -40.37 -10.94 -24.76
N ARG A 25 -40.19 -11.57 -23.60
CA ARG A 25 -39.43 -11.05 -22.46
C ARG A 25 -37.93 -11.08 -22.73
N ASP A 26 -37.39 -12.13 -23.35
CA ASP A 26 -36.00 -12.19 -23.80
C ASP A 26 -35.71 -11.22 -24.95
N LYS A 27 -36.67 -11.03 -25.87
CA LYS A 27 -36.58 -9.99 -26.92
C LYS A 27 -36.82 -8.56 -26.40
N ARG A 28 -37.41 -8.39 -25.21
CA ARG A 28 -37.53 -7.10 -24.51
C ARG A 28 -36.40 -6.85 -23.50
N GLY A 29 -35.77 -7.90 -22.97
CA GLY A 29 -34.60 -7.86 -22.10
C GLY A 29 -33.29 -7.73 -22.88
N LYS A 30 -33.27 -8.21 -24.13
CA LYS A 30 -32.32 -7.76 -25.17
C LYS A 30 -32.87 -6.52 -25.87
N GLN A 31 -33.16 -5.46 -25.11
CA GLN A 31 -33.13 -4.13 -25.72
C GLN A 31 -31.71 -3.98 -26.28
N GLU A 32 -31.61 -3.74 -27.59
CA GLU A 32 -30.40 -3.22 -28.21
C GLU A 32 -29.85 -2.13 -27.29
N MET A 33 -28.69 -2.37 -26.67
CA MET A 33 -27.98 -1.31 -25.97
C MET A 33 -27.92 -0.13 -26.93
N LYS A 34 -28.49 1.02 -26.55
CA LYS A 34 -28.51 2.19 -27.43
C LYS A 34 -27.08 2.42 -27.87
N LYS A 35 -26.81 2.83 -29.11
CA LYS A 35 -25.43 3.10 -29.60
C LYS A 35 -24.57 3.93 -28.63
N GLY A 36 -25.19 4.76 -27.78
CA GLY A 36 -24.52 5.51 -26.71
C GLY A 36 -24.10 4.68 -25.50
N ASP A 37 -24.81 3.60 -25.15
CA ASP A 37 -24.49 2.73 -24.01
C ASP A 37 -23.30 1.82 -24.34
N LYS A 38 -23.26 1.23 -25.55
CA LYS A 38 -22.09 0.48 -26.02
C LYS A 38 -20.83 1.35 -26.10
N LYS A 39 -20.96 2.56 -26.67
CA LYS A 39 -19.83 3.51 -26.74
C LYS A 39 -19.34 3.92 -25.35
N ARG A 40 -20.23 4.01 -24.35
CA ARG A 40 -19.86 4.30 -22.96
C ARG A 40 -19.11 3.13 -22.32
N GLU A 41 -19.55 1.90 -22.58
CA GLU A 41 -18.88 0.69 -22.12
C GLU A 41 -17.49 0.55 -22.74
N ASP A 42 -17.36 0.74 -24.06
CA ASP A 42 -16.07 0.76 -24.77
C ASP A 42 -15.11 1.83 -24.19
N ILE A 43 -15.62 3.02 -23.84
CA ILE A 43 -14.82 4.09 -23.21
C ILE A 43 -14.43 3.72 -21.79
N LYS A 44 -15.31 3.08 -21.01
CA LYS A 44 -15.00 2.62 -19.65
C LYS A 44 -13.90 1.55 -19.67
N GLU A 45 -14.04 0.53 -20.50
CA GLU A 45 -13.01 -0.51 -20.66
C GLU A 45 -11.67 0.10 -21.12
N TRP A 46 -11.71 1.05 -22.05
CA TRP A 46 -10.51 1.74 -22.48
C TRP A 46 -9.86 2.55 -21.35
N LEU A 47 -10.63 3.32 -20.58
CA LEU A 47 -10.13 4.06 -19.41
C LEU A 47 -9.55 3.12 -18.36
N GLU A 48 -10.24 2.01 -18.06
CA GLU A 48 -9.78 1.01 -17.11
C GLU A 48 -8.47 0.35 -17.56
N SER A 49 -8.28 0.13 -18.87
CA SER A 49 -7.03 -0.37 -19.46
C SER A 49 -5.86 0.62 -19.40
N LYS A 50 -6.15 1.90 -19.13
CA LYS A 50 -5.16 2.98 -19.01
C LYS A 50 -4.80 3.30 -17.56
N LEU A 51 -5.51 2.75 -16.59
CA LEU A 51 -5.14 2.90 -15.20
C LEU A 51 -3.81 2.19 -14.94
N PRO A 52 -2.92 2.80 -14.13
CA PRO A 52 -1.61 2.25 -13.85
C PRO A 52 -1.77 0.91 -13.11
N LYS A 53 -0.92 -0.05 -13.47
CA LYS A 53 -0.85 -1.33 -12.79
C LYS A 53 0.06 -1.23 -11.58
N ILE A 54 -0.48 -1.60 -10.42
CA ILE A 54 0.25 -1.56 -9.16
C ILE A 54 0.66 -2.99 -8.80
N GLN A 55 1.95 -3.19 -8.60
CA GLN A 55 2.51 -4.47 -8.17
C GLN A 55 3.19 -4.34 -6.82
N VAL A 56 2.95 -5.30 -5.92
CA VAL A 56 3.58 -5.35 -4.60
C VAL A 56 4.41 -6.61 -4.49
N PHE A 57 5.73 -6.42 -4.48
CA PHE A 57 6.72 -7.46 -4.32
C PHE A 57 7.10 -7.60 -2.85
N GLY A 58 6.66 -8.69 -2.23
CA GLY A 58 7.05 -9.09 -0.88
C GLY A 58 8.32 -9.92 -0.94
N VAL A 59 9.43 -9.40 -0.47
CA VAL A 59 10.75 -10.03 -0.65
C VAL A 59 11.29 -10.61 0.66
N GLY A 60 11.49 -11.92 0.65
CA GLY A 60 11.91 -12.69 1.81
C GLY A 60 10.79 -12.85 2.84
N GLY A 61 11.09 -13.48 3.97
CA GLY A 61 10.04 -13.91 4.89
C GLY A 61 9.09 -12.84 5.43
N ALA A 62 9.62 -11.71 5.89
CA ALA A 62 8.79 -10.60 6.36
C ALA A 62 7.95 -9.99 5.21
N GLY A 63 8.55 -9.79 4.03
CA GLY A 63 7.82 -9.26 2.88
C GLY A 63 6.72 -10.21 2.39
N ASN A 64 6.99 -11.51 2.38
CA ASN A 64 6.01 -12.55 2.05
C ASN A 64 4.81 -12.54 3.03
N ASN A 65 5.05 -12.28 4.32
CA ASN A 65 3.96 -12.13 5.31
C ASN A 65 3.12 -10.88 5.01
N THR A 66 3.76 -9.73 4.75
CA THR A 66 3.06 -8.50 4.38
C THR A 66 2.19 -8.70 3.14
N VAL A 67 2.73 -9.35 2.10
CA VAL A 67 1.98 -9.68 0.89
C VAL A 67 0.84 -10.67 1.16
N THR A 68 1.07 -11.69 1.98
CA THR A 68 0.02 -12.63 2.42
C THR A 68 -1.14 -11.92 3.08
N ASN A 69 -0.84 -10.89 3.88
CA ASN A 69 -1.84 -10.07 4.54
C ASN A 69 -2.49 -9.04 3.61
N LEU A 70 -1.85 -8.67 2.51
CA LEU A 70 -2.37 -7.71 1.52
C LEU A 70 -3.23 -8.39 0.46
N ASN A 71 -2.94 -9.64 0.12
CA ASN A 71 -3.56 -10.32 -1.01
C ASN A 71 -5.10 -10.31 -0.92
N GLY A 72 -5.75 -9.95 -2.02
CA GLY A 72 -7.21 -9.84 -2.12
C GLY A 72 -7.83 -8.65 -1.36
N LYS A 73 -7.06 -7.78 -0.70
CA LYS A 73 -7.60 -6.59 -0.01
C LYS A 73 -7.81 -5.38 -0.92
N HIS A 74 -7.25 -5.38 -2.12
CA HIS A 74 -7.42 -4.29 -3.09
C HIS A 74 -7.41 -4.85 -4.52
N GLU A 75 -8.47 -4.61 -5.27
CA GLU A 75 -8.73 -5.27 -6.56
C GLU A 75 -7.71 -4.96 -7.65
N ARG A 76 -7.03 -3.80 -7.57
CA ARG A 76 -6.08 -3.33 -8.58
C ARG A 76 -4.60 -3.48 -8.17
N VAL A 77 -4.35 -4.15 -7.06
CA VAL A 77 -2.99 -4.44 -6.59
C VAL A 77 -2.71 -5.91 -6.87
N GLU A 78 -1.72 -6.16 -7.72
CA GLU A 78 -1.18 -7.50 -7.93
C GLU A 78 -0.10 -7.79 -6.89
N THR A 79 -0.20 -8.95 -6.25
CA THR A 79 0.72 -9.36 -5.20
C THR A 79 1.70 -10.44 -5.67
N ILE A 80 3.00 -10.20 -5.43
CA ILE A 80 4.07 -11.12 -5.82
C ILE A 80 4.91 -11.45 -4.60
N ALA A 81 4.90 -12.72 -4.17
CA ALA A 81 5.80 -13.19 -3.13
C ALA A 81 7.12 -13.65 -3.76
N VAL A 82 8.25 -13.18 -3.22
CA VAL A 82 9.59 -13.42 -3.76
C VAL A 82 10.50 -13.96 -2.67
N ASN A 83 11.04 -15.17 -2.83
CA ASN A 83 11.91 -15.73 -1.80
C ASN A 83 12.98 -16.67 -2.38
N THR A 84 14.03 -16.94 -1.61
CA THR A 84 15.03 -18.00 -1.89
C THR A 84 14.70 -19.28 -1.11
N ASP A 85 13.86 -19.18 -0.08
CA ASP A 85 13.35 -20.31 0.69
C ASP A 85 12.04 -20.80 0.05
N ALA A 86 12.08 -21.99 -0.53
CA ALA A 86 10.94 -22.57 -1.24
C ALA A 86 9.81 -22.99 -0.28
N HIS A 87 10.13 -23.41 0.94
CA HIS A 87 9.12 -23.81 1.92
C HIS A 87 8.30 -22.61 2.38
N GLN A 88 8.97 -21.50 2.71
CA GLN A 88 8.30 -20.28 3.11
C GLN A 88 7.53 -19.64 1.94
N LEU A 89 8.06 -19.73 0.72
CA LEU A 89 7.38 -19.23 -0.47
C LEU A 89 6.06 -19.95 -0.72
N LEU A 90 6.04 -21.29 -0.62
CA LEU A 90 4.83 -22.10 -0.84
C LEU A 90 3.73 -21.86 0.21
N SER A 91 4.08 -21.40 1.41
CA SER A 91 3.08 -21.01 2.42
C SER A 91 2.52 -19.59 2.24
N SER A 92 3.07 -18.81 1.31
CA SER A 92 2.67 -17.42 1.10
C SER A 92 1.38 -17.36 0.25
N ASN A 93 0.44 -16.50 0.63
CA ASN A 93 -0.76 -16.24 -0.17
C ASN A 93 -0.52 -15.01 -1.06
N ALA A 94 -0.31 -15.20 -2.35
CA ALA A 94 -0.09 -14.12 -3.30
C ALA A 94 -0.66 -14.53 -4.67
N ASP A 95 -0.90 -13.56 -5.55
CA ASP A 95 -1.30 -13.84 -6.94
C ASP A 95 -0.20 -14.62 -7.68
N GLU A 96 1.06 -14.26 -7.42
CA GLU A 96 2.23 -14.86 -8.05
C GLU A 96 3.33 -15.22 -7.04
N LEU A 97 4.04 -16.32 -7.31
CA LEU A 97 5.17 -16.79 -6.50
C LEU A 97 6.45 -16.85 -7.34
N LEU A 98 7.51 -16.20 -6.88
CA LEU A 98 8.79 -16.14 -7.58
C LEU A 98 9.94 -16.65 -6.70
N LEU A 99 10.46 -17.83 -7.05
CA LEU A 99 11.60 -18.46 -6.38
C LEU A 99 12.92 -17.95 -6.96
N LEU A 100 13.72 -17.28 -6.13
CA LEU A 100 15.03 -16.76 -6.48
C LEU A 100 16.14 -17.79 -6.26
N GLY A 101 17.15 -17.77 -7.13
CA GLY A 101 18.38 -18.53 -6.97
C GLY A 101 18.14 -20.04 -6.85
N LYS A 102 17.41 -20.63 -7.80
CA LYS A 102 17.06 -22.06 -7.78
C LYS A 102 18.31 -22.92 -7.70
N ASP A 103 19.34 -22.58 -8.47
CA ASP A 103 20.59 -23.35 -8.52
C ASP A 103 21.53 -22.95 -7.36
N LEU A 104 21.58 -21.66 -7.02
CA LEU A 104 22.45 -21.15 -5.96
C LEU A 104 22.00 -21.58 -4.55
N CYS A 105 20.71 -21.51 -4.26
CA CYS A 105 20.15 -21.70 -2.92
C CYS A 105 19.49 -23.08 -2.75
N ASN A 106 19.18 -23.80 -3.83
CA ASN A 106 18.47 -25.09 -3.81
C ASN A 106 17.18 -25.07 -2.96
N GLY A 107 16.50 -23.91 -2.90
CA GLY A 107 15.28 -23.72 -2.11
C GLY A 107 15.48 -23.65 -0.59
N HIS A 108 16.71 -23.60 -0.07
CA HIS A 108 17.01 -23.58 1.36
C HIS A 108 17.19 -22.17 1.95
N GLY A 109 17.01 -21.13 1.14
CA GLY A 109 17.15 -19.75 1.57
C GLY A 109 18.59 -19.22 1.58
N ALA A 110 18.73 -17.90 1.77
CA ALA A 110 20.01 -17.19 1.74
C ALA A 110 20.79 -17.20 3.08
N GLY A 111 20.31 -17.92 4.12
CA GLY A 111 21.07 -18.14 5.36
C GLY A 111 21.54 -16.87 6.11
N ASN A 112 20.74 -15.81 6.17
CA ASN A 112 21.10 -14.50 6.75
C ASN A 112 22.29 -13.79 6.10
N ARG A 113 22.59 -14.12 4.84
CA ARG A 113 23.69 -13.54 4.06
C ARG A 113 23.14 -12.69 2.90
N PRO A 114 23.11 -11.34 3.03
CA PRO A 114 22.56 -10.46 2.00
C PRO A 114 23.23 -10.64 0.63
N GLU A 115 24.52 -10.96 0.59
CA GLU A 115 25.25 -11.19 -0.65
C GLU A 115 24.76 -12.44 -1.40
N ILE A 116 24.21 -13.43 -0.69
CA ILE A 116 23.59 -14.60 -1.32
C ILE A 116 22.21 -14.23 -1.85
N GLY A 117 21.43 -13.45 -1.09
CA GLY A 117 20.14 -12.92 -1.55
C GLY A 117 20.27 -12.09 -2.83
N GLU A 118 21.28 -11.22 -2.91
CA GLU A 118 21.57 -10.43 -4.11
C GLU A 118 21.98 -11.31 -5.29
N LYS A 119 22.86 -12.30 -5.08
CA LYS A 119 23.27 -13.23 -6.15
C LYS A 119 22.11 -14.08 -6.66
N ALA A 120 21.22 -14.53 -5.76
CA ALA A 120 20.02 -15.25 -6.12
C ALA A 120 19.07 -14.40 -6.97
N ALA A 121 18.93 -13.12 -6.63
CA ALA A 121 18.15 -12.19 -7.43
C ALA A 121 18.79 -11.95 -8.82
N LYS A 122 20.12 -11.85 -8.89
CA LYS A 122 20.87 -11.75 -10.16
C LYS A 122 20.70 -12.98 -11.04
N GLU A 123 20.74 -14.18 -10.46
CA GLU A 123 20.46 -15.43 -11.18
C GLU A 123 19.07 -15.41 -11.82
N SER A 124 18.07 -14.87 -11.11
CA SER A 124 16.68 -14.79 -11.56
C SER A 124 16.31 -13.47 -12.24
N THR A 125 17.27 -12.77 -12.85
CA THR A 125 17.04 -11.44 -13.46
C THR A 125 15.96 -11.44 -14.54
N ASP A 126 15.95 -12.45 -15.39
CA ASP A 126 15.01 -12.50 -16.53
C ASP A 126 13.56 -12.69 -16.05
N ASP A 127 13.36 -13.57 -15.06
CA ASP A 127 12.05 -13.76 -14.40
C ASP A 127 11.58 -12.47 -13.73
N LEU A 128 12.48 -11.77 -13.01
CA LEU A 128 12.19 -10.49 -12.37
C LEU A 128 11.79 -9.42 -13.39
N LYS A 129 12.53 -9.28 -14.50
CA LYS A 129 12.20 -8.33 -15.57
C LYS A 129 10.87 -8.65 -16.22
N ALA A 130 10.57 -9.93 -16.45
CA ALA A 130 9.30 -10.34 -17.02
C ALA A 130 8.14 -9.85 -16.16
N LYS A 131 8.20 -10.08 -14.84
CA LYS A 131 7.17 -9.62 -13.90
C LYS A 131 7.10 -8.10 -13.76
N LEU A 132 8.25 -7.44 -13.62
CA LEU A 132 8.32 -5.97 -13.49
C LEU A 132 7.81 -5.22 -14.73
N ASN A 133 7.85 -5.83 -15.91
CA ASN A 133 7.30 -5.22 -17.12
C ASN A 133 5.79 -5.02 -17.05
N GLU A 134 5.09 -5.81 -16.23
CA GLU A 134 3.64 -5.80 -16.13
C GLU A 134 3.11 -4.64 -15.27
N GLY A 135 3.89 -4.12 -14.32
CA GLY A 135 3.50 -3.02 -13.43
C GLY A 135 4.08 -1.66 -13.84
N ASP A 136 3.42 -0.58 -13.43
CA ASP A 136 3.87 0.81 -13.60
C ASP A 136 4.41 1.39 -12.29
N LEU A 137 3.72 1.07 -11.18
CA LEU A 137 4.09 1.44 -9.81
C LEU A 137 4.46 0.18 -9.04
N ILE A 138 5.71 0.10 -8.61
CA ILE A 138 6.29 -1.08 -7.96
C ILE A 138 6.51 -0.77 -6.49
N PHE A 139 5.76 -1.45 -5.63
CA PHE A 139 6.02 -1.48 -4.20
C PHE A 139 6.94 -2.65 -3.87
N LEU A 140 8.01 -2.38 -3.13
CA LEU A 140 8.93 -3.38 -2.64
C LEU A 140 8.86 -3.43 -1.13
N THR A 141 8.37 -4.53 -0.55
CA THR A 141 8.30 -4.68 0.90
C THR A 141 9.22 -5.77 1.42
N CYS A 142 10.01 -5.45 2.45
CA CYS A 142 10.87 -6.44 3.10
C CYS A 142 11.24 -6.05 4.53
N GLY A 143 11.58 -7.06 5.33
CA GLY A 143 12.27 -6.87 6.61
C GLY A 143 13.78 -6.90 6.42
N LEU A 144 14.45 -5.80 6.76
CA LEU A 144 15.90 -5.69 6.65
C LEU A 144 16.60 -6.45 7.79
N GLY A 145 17.78 -6.96 7.49
CA GLY A 145 18.65 -7.69 8.43
C GLY A 145 18.77 -9.20 8.13
N GLY A 146 17.82 -9.77 7.39
CA GLY A 146 17.90 -11.14 6.86
C GLY A 146 18.81 -11.26 5.63
N GLY A 147 18.80 -12.44 4.98
CA GLY A 147 19.56 -12.68 3.75
C GLY A 147 18.80 -12.27 2.49
N THR A 148 17.62 -12.84 2.27
CA THR A 148 16.84 -12.63 1.05
C THR A 148 16.36 -11.20 0.90
N GLY A 149 15.53 -10.69 1.83
CA GLY A 149 14.96 -9.34 1.73
C GLY A 149 16.04 -8.26 1.61
N THR A 150 17.01 -8.27 2.52
CA THR A 150 18.13 -7.32 2.50
C THR A 150 18.94 -7.33 1.20
N GLY A 151 19.17 -8.52 0.62
CA GLY A 151 20.00 -8.72 -0.56
C GLY A 151 19.29 -8.48 -1.89
N ALA A 152 18.09 -9.04 -2.01
CA ALA A 152 17.32 -9.05 -3.26
C ALA A 152 16.55 -7.75 -3.47
N THR A 153 15.95 -7.15 -2.42
CA THR A 153 15.12 -5.94 -2.57
C THR A 153 15.83 -4.78 -3.26
N PRO A 154 17.07 -4.39 -2.87
CA PRO A 154 17.75 -3.29 -3.54
C PRO A 154 18.09 -3.59 -5.01
N TYR A 155 18.33 -4.87 -5.33
CA TYR A 155 18.61 -5.28 -6.71
C TYR A 155 17.35 -5.27 -7.58
N ILE A 156 16.21 -5.69 -7.02
CA ILE A 156 14.90 -5.59 -7.70
C ILE A 156 14.56 -4.10 -7.93
N ALA A 157 14.81 -3.23 -6.95
CA ALA A 157 14.65 -1.78 -7.10
C ALA A 157 15.52 -1.22 -8.24
N GLU A 158 16.80 -1.62 -8.30
CA GLU A 158 17.72 -1.21 -9.36
C GLU A 158 17.21 -1.61 -10.76
N ILE A 159 16.69 -2.83 -10.91
CA ILE A 159 16.11 -3.29 -12.18
C ILE A 159 14.87 -2.48 -12.53
N ALA A 160 13.93 -2.32 -11.60
CA ALA A 160 12.68 -1.60 -11.81
C ALA A 160 12.93 -0.14 -12.21
N ASN A 161 13.87 0.54 -11.52
CA ASN A 161 14.26 1.91 -11.83
C ASN A 161 14.87 2.02 -13.26
N ARG A 162 15.73 1.08 -13.64
CA ARG A 162 16.27 1.01 -15.03
C ARG A 162 15.21 0.76 -16.10
N MET A 163 14.05 0.25 -15.70
CA MET A 163 12.90 0.01 -16.56
C MET A 163 11.89 1.18 -16.52
N ASP A 164 12.28 2.33 -15.97
CA ASP A 164 11.47 3.55 -15.84
C ASP A 164 10.17 3.34 -15.03
N LYS A 165 10.21 2.39 -14.09
CA LYS A 165 9.11 2.15 -13.15
C LYS A 165 9.28 3.02 -11.91
N THR A 166 8.17 3.50 -11.34
CA THR A 166 8.22 4.22 -10.07
C THR A 166 8.35 3.20 -8.93
N VAL A 167 9.40 3.34 -8.12
CA VAL A 167 9.76 2.37 -7.08
C VAL A 167 9.54 2.96 -5.69
N VAL A 168 8.65 2.32 -4.93
CA VAL A 168 8.36 2.66 -3.53
C VAL A 168 8.81 1.50 -2.65
N SER A 169 9.88 1.69 -1.89
CA SER A 169 10.36 0.67 -0.94
C SER A 169 9.78 0.90 0.45
N VAL A 170 9.15 -0.14 1.00
CA VAL A 170 8.53 -0.15 2.32
C VAL A 170 9.23 -1.18 3.20
N CYS A 171 10.16 -0.74 4.03
CA CYS A 171 11.09 -1.62 4.73
C CYS A 171 11.03 -1.47 6.24
N THR A 172 11.17 -2.60 6.95
CA THR A 172 11.29 -2.59 8.41
C THR A 172 12.74 -2.77 8.86
N LEU A 173 13.14 -2.11 9.94
CA LEU A 173 14.45 -2.31 10.58
C LEU A 173 14.32 -3.24 11.78
N PRO A 174 15.29 -4.12 12.04
CA PRO A 174 15.21 -5.11 13.12
C PRO A 174 15.23 -4.45 14.50
N PHE A 175 14.81 -5.17 15.53
CA PHE A 175 14.99 -4.73 16.91
C PHE A 175 16.47 -4.70 17.29
N ALA A 176 16.89 -3.79 18.18
CA ALA A 176 18.27 -3.77 18.68
C ALA A 176 18.69 -5.12 19.28
N LYS A 177 17.75 -5.80 19.93
CA LYS A 177 17.96 -7.09 20.62
C LYS A 177 18.05 -8.30 19.69
N GLU A 178 17.81 -8.15 18.39
CA GLU A 178 17.98 -9.24 17.41
C GLU A 178 19.45 -9.51 17.04
N GLY A 179 20.37 -8.64 17.50
CA GLY A 179 21.81 -8.85 17.42
C GLY A 179 22.52 -8.02 16.36
N LYS A 180 23.83 -7.79 16.59
CA LYS A 180 24.66 -6.88 15.77
C LYS A 180 24.75 -7.31 14.30
N THR A 181 24.74 -8.61 14.01
CA THR A 181 24.81 -9.12 12.64
C THR A 181 23.61 -8.70 11.81
N LYS A 182 22.39 -8.86 12.35
CA LYS A 182 21.15 -8.41 11.68
C LYS A 182 21.16 -6.90 11.48
N MET A 183 21.63 -6.14 12.46
CA MET A 183 21.73 -4.68 12.34
C MET A 183 22.67 -4.26 11.20
N ARG A 184 23.88 -4.83 11.16
CA ARG A 184 24.88 -4.55 10.11
C ARG A 184 24.35 -4.92 8.71
N ASN A 185 23.63 -6.03 8.60
CA ASN A 185 22.97 -6.42 7.36
C ASN A 185 21.92 -5.38 6.97
N ALA A 186 21.09 -4.92 7.92
CA ALA A 186 20.07 -3.91 7.67
C ALA A 186 20.67 -2.59 7.19
N GLU A 187 21.77 -2.12 7.79
CA GLU A 187 22.51 -0.94 7.33
C GLU A 187 23.01 -1.09 5.89
N TRP A 188 23.53 -2.26 5.55
CA TRP A 188 24.02 -2.56 4.20
C TRP A 188 22.88 -2.50 3.18
N GLY A 189 21.73 -3.12 3.48
CA GLY A 189 20.57 -3.11 2.60
C GLY A 189 19.98 -1.71 2.46
N LEU A 190 19.80 -1.01 3.58
CA LEU A 190 19.20 0.32 3.62
C LEU A 190 19.97 1.32 2.75
N LYS A 191 21.31 1.33 2.81
CA LYS A 191 22.14 2.22 1.96
C LYS A 191 21.82 2.07 0.47
N ARG A 192 21.60 0.83 0.02
CA ARG A 192 21.29 0.54 -1.38
C ARG A 192 19.84 0.87 -1.73
N ILE A 193 18.89 0.65 -0.81
CA ILE A 193 17.49 1.07 -1.01
C ILE A 193 17.39 2.59 -1.15
N LEU A 194 18.17 3.34 -0.35
CA LEU A 194 18.26 4.80 -0.46
C LEU A 194 18.74 5.27 -1.83
N GLU A 195 19.58 4.48 -2.51
CA GLU A 195 20.12 4.75 -3.83
C GLU A 195 19.13 4.41 -4.96
N PHE A 196 18.48 3.24 -4.89
CA PHE A 196 17.75 2.68 -6.04
C PHE A 196 16.22 2.85 -6.01
N SER A 197 15.64 3.21 -4.87
CA SER A 197 14.19 3.51 -4.82
C SER A 197 13.95 5.00 -5.03
N ASP A 198 12.78 5.37 -5.52
CA ASP A 198 12.40 6.79 -5.62
C ASP A 198 11.91 7.29 -4.26
N THR A 199 11.00 6.50 -3.68
CA THR A 199 10.45 6.70 -2.34
C THR A 199 10.86 5.57 -1.40
N LYS A 200 11.16 5.91 -0.15
CA LYS A 200 11.50 4.98 0.93
C LYS A 200 10.63 5.24 2.14
N ILE A 201 9.91 4.23 2.61
CA ILE A 201 9.17 4.23 3.87
C ILE A 201 9.89 3.25 4.78
N ILE A 202 10.56 3.78 5.82
CA ILE A 202 11.40 2.98 6.72
C ILE A 202 10.75 2.96 8.09
N VAL A 203 10.39 1.76 8.55
CA VAL A 203 9.69 1.55 9.82
C VAL A 203 10.62 0.83 10.81
N PRO A 204 11.14 1.51 11.83
CA PRO A 204 11.91 0.83 12.87
C PRO A 204 11.03 -0.07 13.74
N ASN A 205 11.35 -1.37 13.85
CA ASN A 205 10.60 -2.27 14.73
C ASN A 205 10.64 -1.84 16.19
N GLU A 206 11.68 -1.10 16.61
CA GLU A 206 11.77 -0.55 17.97
C GLU A 206 10.54 0.30 18.33
N ASN A 207 9.92 0.95 17.34
CA ASN A 207 8.72 1.75 17.57
C ASN A 207 7.51 0.90 17.99
N LEU A 208 7.52 -0.41 17.73
CA LEU A 208 6.45 -1.32 18.18
C LEU A 208 6.42 -1.47 19.70
N LEU A 209 7.55 -1.30 20.38
CA LEU A 209 7.61 -1.33 21.84
C LEU A 209 6.80 -0.20 22.47
N ASN A 210 6.57 0.90 21.75
CA ASN A 210 5.78 2.02 22.25
C ASN A 210 4.28 1.78 22.10
N VAL A 211 3.87 1.07 21.04
CA VAL A 211 2.44 0.82 20.76
C VAL A 211 1.94 -0.41 21.51
N ALA A 212 2.76 -1.46 21.58
CA ALA A 212 2.34 -2.75 22.08
C ALA A 212 3.44 -3.43 22.92
N PRO A 213 3.88 -2.82 24.05
CA PRO A 213 5.01 -3.32 24.84
C PRO A 213 4.81 -4.74 25.40
N ASN A 214 3.55 -5.13 25.60
CA ASN A 214 3.17 -6.42 26.19
C ASN A 214 2.59 -7.40 25.17
N ALA A 215 2.51 -7.03 23.88
CA ALA A 215 1.97 -7.92 22.87
C ALA A 215 2.92 -9.08 22.60
N GLY A 216 2.34 -10.23 22.22
CA GLY A 216 3.14 -11.32 21.68
C GLY A 216 3.86 -10.88 20.41
N ILE A 217 5.06 -11.42 20.16
CA ILE A 217 5.89 -11.04 18.99
C ILE A 217 5.10 -11.13 17.67
N MET A 218 4.27 -12.16 17.51
CA MET A 218 3.43 -12.32 16.32
C MET A 218 2.40 -11.20 16.15
N GLN A 219 1.76 -10.77 17.25
CA GLN A 219 0.78 -9.68 17.24
C GLN A 219 1.45 -8.33 16.93
N ALA A 220 2.67 -8.11 17.47
CA ALA A 220 3.44 -6.91 17.18
C ALA A 220 3.83 -6.83 15.69
N PHE A 221 4.22 -7.94 15.06
CA PHE A 221 4.50 -7.96 13.63
C PHE A 221 3.24 -7.78 12.77
N GLN A 222 2.11 -8.37 13.17
CA GLN A 222 0.82 -8.15 12.50
C GLN A 222 0.44 -6.66 12.49
N LEU A 223 0.69 -5.94 13.59
CA LEU A 223 0.43 -4.50 13.64
C LEU A 223 1.26 -3.72 12.62
N VAL A 224 2.53 -4.08 12.41
CA VAL A 224 3.36 -3.47 11.35
C VAL A 224 2.76 -3.79 9.99
N ASP A 225 2.49 -5.07 9.72
CA ASP A 225 1.97 -5.51 8.44
C ASP A 225 0.65 -4.81 8.11
N ASP A 226 -0.25 -4.64 9.08
CA ASP A 226 -1.51 -3.92 8.91
C ASP A 226 -1.31 -2.46 8.51
N ILE A 227 -0.29 -1.81 9.05
CA ILE A 227 0.06 -0.43 8.72
C ILE A 227 0.65 -0.35 7.32
N LEU A 228 1.49 -1.31 6.94
CA LEU A 228 2.02 -1.39 5.57
C LEU A 228 0.91 -1.67 4.55
N VAL A 229 -0.03 -2.55 4.89
CA VAL A 229 -1.22 -2.83 4.07
C VAL A 229 -2.04 -1.55 3.89
N LYS A 230 -2.42 -0.88 4.98
CA LYS A 230 -3.19 0.37 4.93
C LYS A 230 -2.46 1.48 4.18
N ALA A 231 -1.13 1.56 4.29
CA ALA A 231 -0.30 2.49 3.53
C ALA A 231 -0.38 2.23 2.02
N ILE A 232 -0.15 0.98 1.60
CA ILE A 232 -0.18 0.58 0.18
C ILE A 232 -1.59 0.75 -0.38
N THR A 233 -2.61 0.29 0.34
CA THR A 233 -4.02 0.49 -0.02
C THR A 233 -4.35 1.98 -0.13
N GLY A 234 -3.91 2.80 0.82
CA GLY A 234 -4.13 4.25 0.83
C GLY A 234 -3.60 4.95 -0.40
N ILE A 235 -2.35 4.63 -0.78
CA ILE A 235 -1.72 5.19 -1.99
C ILE A 235 -2.36 4.62 -3.26
N SER A 236 -2.71 3.33 -3.26
CA SER A 236 -3.34 2.67 -4.41
C SER A 236 -4.75 3.23 -4.69
N ASP A 237 -5.54 3.48 -3.65
CA ASP A 237 -6.86 4.09 -3.74
C ASP A 237 -6.77 5.51 -4.33
N LEU A 238 -5.79 6.33 -3.89
CA LEU A 238 -5.58 7.68 -4.44
C LEU A 238 -5.34 7.69 -5.95
N ILE A 239 -4.75 6.61 -6.47
CA ILE A 239 -4.38 6.48 -7.89
C ILE A 239 -5.49 5.84 -8.70
N THR A 240 -6.20 4.86 -8.11
CA THR A 240 -7.02 3.93 -8.88
C THR A 240 -8.51 4.00 -8.57
N ASP A 241 -8.93 4.70 -7.50
CA ASP A 241 -10.34 4.84 -7.16
C ASP A 241 -11.03 5.87 -8.06
N THR A 242 -11.61 5.37 -9.15
CA THR A 242 -12.41 6.17 -10.09
C THR A 242 -13.74 6.65 -9.51
N ASN A 243 -14.16 6.13 -8.35
CA ASN A 243 -15.38 6.53 -7.64
C ASN A 243 -15.11 7.53 -6.52
N SER A 244 -13.85 7.96 -6.36
CA SER A 244 -13.48 9.07 -5.47
C SER A 244 -14.29 10.32 -5.81
N VAL A 245 -14.75 11.03 -4.77
CA VAL A 245 -15.46 12.31 -4.91
C VAL A 245 -14.52 13.40 -5.39
N ILE A 246 -13.23 13.28 -5.03
CA ILE A 246 -12.15 14.17 -5.43
C ILE A 246 -11.03 13.30 -5.98
N ASN A 247 -11.06 13.11 -7.30
CA ASN A 247 -10.05 12.31 -7.98
C ASN A 247 -8.74 13.09 -8.12
N VAL A 248 -7.62 12.39 -7.96
CA VAL A 248 -6.28 12.92 -8.12
C VAL A 248 -5.74 12.51 -9.49
N ASP A 249 -4.94 13.37 -10.12
CA ASP A 249 -4.21 12.98 -11.33
C ASP A 249 -3.09 11.98 -10.98
N TYR A 250 -3.05 10.85 -11.68
CA TYR A 250 -1.98 9.86 -11.52
C TYR A 250 -0.60 10.47 -11.76
N GLU A 251 -0.44 11.38 -12.72
CA GLU A 251 0.87 11.99 -12.98
C GLU A 251 1.35 12.86 -11.82
N ASP A 252 0.44 13.50 -11.10
CA ASP A 252 0.78 14.27 -9.89
C ASP A 252 1.24 13.32 -8.77
N VAL A 253 0.49 12.24 -8.51
CA VAL A 253 0.91 11.22 -7.53
C VAL A 253 2.24 10.58 -7.93
N ARG A 254 2.38 10.19 -9.20
CA ARG A 254 3.60 9.58 -9.75
C ARG A 254 4.79 10.52 -9.57
N LYS A 255 4.64 11.81 -9.87
CA LYS A 255 5.70 12.81 -9.70
C LYS A 255 6.12 12.98 -8.24
N THR A 256 5.16 13.02 -7.32
CA THR A 256 5.45 13.08 -5.88
C THR A 256 6.14 11.81 -5.38
N LEU A 257 5.73 10.62 -5.83
CA LEU A 257 6.36 9.35 -5.47
C LEU A 257 7.75 9.19 -6.12
N SER A 258 7.93 9.63 -7.37
CA SER A 258 9.20 9.54 -8.12
C SER A 258 10.27 10.50 -7.58
N SER A 259 9.88 11.49 -6.77
CA SER A 259 10.79 12.43 -6.11
C SER A 259 10.65 12.45 -4.59
N GLY A 260 9.98 11.44 -4.02
CA GLY A 260 9.53 11.44 -2.63
C GLY A 260 10.66 11.31 -1.61
N GLY A 261 11.81 10.74 -1.98
CA GLY A 261 12.93 10.58 -1.06
C GLY A 261 12.53 9.69 0.13
N THR A 262 12.89 10.07 1.36
CA THR A 262 12.38 9.34 2.52
C THR A 262 11.04 9.91 2.94
N CYS A 263 10.11 9.01 3.26
CA CYS A 263 8.75 9.33 3.61
C CYS A 263 8.36 8.73 4.97
N LEU A 264 7.39 9.38 5.59
CA LEU A 264 6.69 8.89 6.77
C LEU A 264 5.23 8.62 6.42
N ILE A 265 4.63 7.61 7.05
CA ILE A 265 3.22 7.31 6.89
C ILE A 265 2.50 7.36 8.22
N GLY A 266 1.51 8.24 8.30
CA GLY A 266 0.57 8.33 9.40
C GLY A 266 -0.78 7.77 9.00
N ILE A 267 -1.42 7.04 9.91
CA ILE A 267 -2.79 6.56 9.73
C ILE A 267 -3.57 7.01 10.94
N GLY A 268 -4.58 7.83 10.70
CA GLY A 268 -5.49 8.32 11.73
C GLY A 268 -6.86 7.68 11.55
N GLU A 269 -7.51 7.33 12.65
CA GLU A 269 -8.85 6.80 12.66
C GLU A 269 -9.64 7.31 13.87
N ILE A 270 -10.70 8.09 13.62
CA ILE A 270 -11.55 8.65 14.68
C ILE A 270 -13.02 8.34 14.43
N PRO A 271 -13.86 8.23 15.46
CA PRO A 271 -15.30 8.11 15.28
C PRO A 271 -15.87 9.31 14.50
N SER A 272 -16.82 9.06 13.60
CA SER A 272 -17.47 10.10 12.78
C SER A 272 -18.16 11.21 13.59
N GLY A 273 -18.45 11.00 14.88
CA GLY A 273 -19.05 11.99 15.78
C GLY A 273 -18.06 12.89 16.54
N THR A 274 -16.75 12.74 16.30
CA THR A 274 -15.71 13.46 17.04
C THR A 274 -15.77 14.97 16.77
N LYS A 275 -15.56 15.80 17.81
CA LYS A 275 -15.40 17.26 17.66
C LYS A 275 -14.03 17.59 17.07
N ASP A 276 -13.92 18.70 16.33
CA ASP A 276 -12.68 19.14 15.71
C ASP A 276 -12.00 18.05 14.85
N LYS A 277 -12.82 17.39 14.01
CA LYS A 277 -12.44 16.19 13.23
C LYS A 277 -11.09 16.33 12.51
N GLY A 278 -10.84 17.49 11.87
CA GLY A 278 -9.58 17.77 11.18
C GLY A 278 -8.37 17.63 12.09
N ARG A 279 -8.33 18.42 13.16
CA ARG A 279 -7.21 18.40 14.11
C ARG A 279 -7.11 17.06 14.83
N ALA A 280 -8.23 16.47 15.24
CA ALA A 280 -8.23 15.17 15.93
C ALA A 280 -7.69 14.04 15.05
N LEU A 281 -8.13 13.98 13.79
CA LEU A 281 -7.72 12.94 12.84
C LEU A 281 -6.25 13.06 12.46
N ILE A 282 -5.80 14.28 12.13
CA ILE A 282 -4.40 14.49 11.76
C ILE A 282 -3.48 14.29 12.96
N LYS A 283 -3.91 14.70 14.16
CA LYS A 283 -3.19 14.40 15.40
C LYS A 283 -3.03 12.89 15.59
N ASP A 284 -4.11 12.12 15.46
CA ASP A 284 -4.06 10.65 15.57
C ASP A 284 -3.14 10.02 14.49
N ALA A 285 -3.19 10.55 13.27
CA ALA A 285 -2.35 10.08 12.17
C ALA A 285 -0.85 10.33 12.41
N ILE A 286 -0.49 11.52 12.88
CA ILE A 286 0.90 12.00 12.95
C ILE A 286 1.56 11.68 14.30
N GLU A 287 0.82 11.70 15.40
CA GLU A 287 1.33 11.30 16.72
C GLU A 287 1.41 9.77 16.88
N ASN A 288 1.15 9.01 15.82
CA ASN A 288 1.32 7.57 15.82
C ASN A 288 2.75 7.22 16.29
N PRO A 289 2.94 6.41 17.35
CA PRO A 289 4.27 6.14 17.92
C PRO A 289 5.27 5.47 16.96
N LEU A 290 4.79 5.03 15.79
CA LEU A 290 5.61 4.54 14.68
C LEU A 290 6.30 5.66 13.89
N LEU A 291 5.87 6.91 14.09
CA LEU A 291 6.41 8.14 13.52
C LEU A 291 7.23 8.91 14.57
N ARG A 292 8.56 8.76 14.52
CA ARG A 292 9.49 9.45 15.45
C ARG A 292 10.33 10.55 14.78
N THR A 293 9.88 11.05 13.64
CA THR A 293 10.56 12.13 12.92
C THR A 293 9.60 13.29 12.76
N SER A 294 10.12 14.50 12.94
CA SER A 294 9.28 15.69 12.97
C SER A 294 8.71 15.98 11.56
N PRO A 295 7.38 16.13 11.45
CA PRO A 295 6.69 16.26 10.17
C PRO A 295 7.00 17.58 9.45
N GLU A 296 7.49 18.60 10.16
CA GLU A 296 7.78 19.95 9.66
C GLU A 296 8.90 19.96 8.60
N SER A 297 9.72 18.89 8.54
CA SER A 297 10.74 18.74 7.49
C SER A 297 10.19 18.24 6.15
N ALA A 298 8.90 17.85 6.10
CA ALA A 298 8.27 17.36 4.90
C ALA A 298 8.22 18.45 3.80
N LYS A 299 8.37 18.00 2.56
CA LYS A 299 8.28 18.86 1.38
C LYS A 299 6.91 18.79 0.71
N ASN A 300 6.31 17.60 0.68
CA ASN A 300 4.98 17.39 0.10
C ASN A 300 4.22 16.36 0.91
N ALA A 301 2.89 16.37 0.83
CA ALA A 301 2.03 15.37 1.44
C ALA A 301 1.09 14.73 0.42
N LEU A 302 0.90 13.41 0.54
CA LEU A 302 -0.24 12.71 -0.03
C LEU A 302 -1.23 12.42 1.11
N LEU A 303 -2.50 12.76 0.92
CA LEU A 303 -3.54 12.58 1.93
C LEU A 303 -4.75 11.87 1.32
N ASN A 304 -5.06 10.66 1.78
CA ASN A 304 -6.31 10.01 1.43
C ASN A 304 -7.28 10.07 2.61
N ILE A 305 -8.47 10.62 2.39
CA ILE A 305 -9.52 10.74 3.40
C ILE A 305 -10.61 9.73 3.07
N TYR A 306 -11.03 8.97 4.07
CA TYR A 306 -12.13 8.01 3.98
C TYR A 306 -13.23 8.39 4.97
N GLY A 307 -14.47 8.46 4.50
CA GLY A 307 -15.62 8.71 5.35
C GLY A 307 -16.93 8.20 4.76
N GLY A 308 -17.99 8.22 5.56
CA GLY A 308 -19.34 7.89 5.11
C GLY A 308 -20.03 9.03 4.38
N ASN A 309 -21.26 8.77 3.92
CA ASN A 309 -22.10 9.75 3.22
C ASN A 309 -22.42 11.02 4.04
N SER A 310 -22.17 10.99 5.36
CA SER A 310 -22.34 12.12 6.26
C SER A 310 -21.15 13.09 6.27
N LEU A 311 -20.00 12.71 5.67
CA LEU A 311 -18.82 13.55 5.60
C LEU A 311 -19.07 14.75 4.68
N SER A 312 -18.95 15.94 5.23
CA SER A 312 -19.12 17.19 4.49
C SER A 312 -17.82 17.66 3.85
N LEU A 313 -17.94 18.43 2.76
CA LEU A 313 -16.78 19.07 2.12
C LEU A 313 -16.00 19.96 3.10
N ARG A 314 -16.70 20.65 4.01
CA ARG A 314 -16.08 21.51 5.02
C ARG A 314 -15.15 20.72 5.94
N GLU A 315 -15.62 19.56 6.42
CA GLU A 315 -14.79 18.69 7.27
C GLU A 315 -13.60 18.15 6.50
N ALA A 316 -13.76 17.78 5.22
CA ALA A 316 -12.65 17.37 4.37
C ALA A 316 -11.62 18.50 4.19
N THR A 317 -12.04 19.74 3.93
CA THR A 317 -11.12 20.88 3.81
C THR A 317 -10.43 21.24 5.13
N ASP A 318 -11.11 21.07 6.27
CA ASP A 318 -10.52 21.31 7.59
C ASP A 318 -9.40 20.29 7.90
N ILE A 319 -9.54 19.03 7.45
CA ILE A 319 -8.50 17.99 7.54
C ILE A 319 -7.27 18.40 6.70
N VAL A 320 -7.48 18.84 5.46
CA VAL A 320 -6.40 19.29 4.56
C VAL A 320 -5.69 20.51 5.17
N GLY A 321 -6.45 21.48 5.70
CA GLY A 321 -5.90 22.66 6.38
C GLY A 321 -5.01 22.29 7.57
N SER A 322 -5.42 21.27 8.36
CA SER A 322 -4.63 20.79 9.50
C SER A 322 -3.27 20.20 9.08
N ILE A 323 -3.16 19.56 7.91
CA ILE A 323 -1.87 19.13 7.34
C ILE A 323 -1.06 20.33 6.85
N SER A 324 -1.71 21.28 6.18
CA SER A 324 -1.06 22.51 5.70
C SER A 324 -0.41 23.31 6.82
N GLU A 325 -1.10 23.44 7.96
CA GLU A 325 -0.54 24.09 9.15
C GLU A 325 0.69 23.36 9.71
N LEU A 326 0.74 22.03 9.59
CA LEU A 326 1.80 21.19 10.11
C LEU A 326 3.09 21.24 9.27
N ILE A 327 2.96 21.19 7.95
CA ILE A 327 4.13 21.12 7.03
C ILE A 327 4.51 22.49 6.42
N GLY A 328 3.63 23.49 6.56
CA GLY A 328 3.77 24.84 6.04
C GLY A 328 2.91 25.11 4.80
N GLU A 329 2.37 26.32 4.70
CA GLU A 329 1.40 26.74 3.67
C GLU A 329 1.94 26.71 2.23
N GLU A 330 3.25 26.82 2.05
CA GLU A 330 3.91 26.81 0.73
C GLU A 330 4.20 25.40 0.20
N LYS A 331 3.78 24.34 0.92
CA LYS A 331 4.03 22.95 0.54
C LYS A 331 2.90 22.37 -0.30
N GLU A 332 3.26 21.49 -1.23
CA GLU A 332 2.28 20.81 -2.08
C GLU A 332 1.57 19.70 -1.29
N ILE A 333 0.24 19.74 -1.28
CA ILE A 333 -0.61 18.70 -0.68
C ILE A 333 -1.52 18.15 -1.77
N ILE A 334 -1.27 16.90 -2.13
CA ILE A 334 -2.14 16.13 -3.01
C ILE A 334 -3.10 15.35 -2.11
N TRP A 335 -4.40 15.47 -2.35
CA TRP A 335 -5.37 14.79 -1.51
C TRP A 335 -6.57 14.27 -2.29
N GLY A 336 -7.08 13.13 -1.82
CA GLY A 336 -8.27 12.48 -2.36
C GLY A 336 -9.30 12.21 -1.27
N LEU A 337 -10.54 12.01 -1.70
CA LEU A 337 -11.67 11.76 -0.82
C LEU A 337 -12.50 10.56 -1.30
N THR A 338 -12.45 9.49 -0.53
CA THR A 338 -13.23 8.27 -0.76
C THR A 338 -14.43 8.24 0.18
N VAL A 339 -15.63 8.12 -0.39
CA VAL A 339 -16.88 8.00 0.38
C VAL A 339 -17.48 6.62 0.19
N ARG A 340 -17.55 5.82 1.26
CA ARG A 340 -18.13 4.47 1.24
C ARG A 340 -18.94 4.20 2.52
N GLU A 341 -19.93 3.33 2.40
CA GLU A 341 -20.84 3.01 3.51
C GLU A 341 -20.11 2.32 4.67
N GLU A 342 -19.05 1.56 4.40
CA GLU A 342 -18.18 0.94 5.41
C GLU A 342 -17.50 1.95 6.36
N PHE A 343 -17.40 3.23 5.96
CA PHE A 343 -16.85 4.32 6.76
C PHE A 343 -17.94 5.20 7.41
N SER A 344 -19.18 4.73 7.52
CA SER A 344 -20.27 5.54 8.09
C SER A 344 -19.99 6.00 9.53
N ASP A 345 -19.43 5.11 10.34
CA ASP A 345 -19.17 5.37 11.77
C ASP A 345 -17.76 5.86 12.06
N VAL A 346 -16.88 5.89 11.05
CA VAL A 346 -15.46 6.18 11.22
C VAL A 346 -14.93 7.12 10.12
N LEU A 347 -14.13 8.09 10.54
CA LEU A 347 -13.35 8.93 9.65
C LEU A 347 -11.89 8.47 9.71
N ARG A 348 -11.32 8.12 8.56
CA ARG A 348 -9.92 7.66 8.46
C ARG A 348 -9.13 8.57 7.52
N ALA A 349 -7.87 8.81 7.86
CA ALA A 349 -6.91 9.44 6.97
C ALA A 349 -5.66 8.59 6.85
N VAL A 350 -5.17 8.41 5.62
CA VAL A 350 -3.83 7.91 5.35
C VAL A 350 -3.00 9.09 4.86
N VAL A 351 -1.99 9.46 5.63
CA VAL A 351 -1.11 10.59 5.37
C VAL A 351 0.26 10.06 5.03
N MET A 352 0.81 10.47 3.91
CA MET A 352 2.19 10.20 3.54
C MET A 352 2.94 11.51 3.37
N LEU A 353 3.92 11.74 4.23
CA LEU A 353 4.76 12.93 4.21
C LEU A 353 6.08 12.61 3.53
N SER A 354 6.39 13.30 2.44
CA SER A 354 7.55 13.06 1.59
C SER A 354 8.64 14.13 1.76
N GLY A 355 9.87 13.79 1.37
CA GLY A 355 11.01 14.70 1.45
C GLY A 355 11.54 14.90 2.87
N ILE A 356 11.20 14.00 3.79
CA ILE A 356 11.62 14.03 5.19
C ILE A 356 13.08 13.61 5.29
N ARG A 357 13.79 14.19 6.26
CA ARG A 357 15.16 13.79 6.61
C ARG A 357 15.11 12.96 7.90
N PRO A 358 15.17 11.62 7.82
CA PRO A 358 15.10 10.77 9.00
C PRO A 358 16.32 10.99 9.89
N LYS A 359 16.15 10.86 11.21
CA LYS A 359 17.25 10.97 12.19
C LYS A 359 18.39 9.96 11.97
N PHE A 360 18.10 8.84 11.30
CA PHE A 360 19.11 7.84 10.95
C PHE A 360 19.91 8.16 9.68
N ILE A 361 19.62 9.28 9.02
CA ILE A 361 20.39 9.80 7.90
C ILE A 361 21.00 11.13 8.37
N ASN A 362 22.32 11.16 8.52
CA ASN A 362 23.00 12.36 8.98
C ASN A 362 23.00 13.47 7.90
N GLY A 363 23.52 14.66 8.24
CA GLY A 363 23.58 15.81 7.32
C GLY A 363 24.37 15.55 6.03
N GLU A 364 25.26 14.56 6.03
CA GLU A 364 26.06 14.10 4.87
C GLU A 364 25.38 12.99 4.06
N GLY A 365 24.16 12.58 4.42
CA GLY A 365 23.43 11.50 3.75
C GLY A 365 23.87 10.09 4.16
N LYS A 366 24.72 9.95 5.18
CA LYS A 366 25.16 8.63 5.67
C LYS A 366 24.15 8.03 6.63
N VAL A 367 23.91 6.72 6.48
CA VAL A 367 23.08 5.93 7.39
C VAL A 367 23.83 5.70 8.70
N GLU A 368 23.24 6.17 9.80
CA GLU A 368 23.69 5.99 11.19
C GLU A 368 22.53 5.43 12.03
N LEU A 369 22.35 4.11 12.03
CA LEU A 369 21.24 3.50 12.77
C LEU A 369 21.39 3.63 14.30
N SER A 370 22.59 3.93 14.81
CA SER A 370 22.83 4.14 16.24
C SER A 370 21.96 5.25 16.86
N THR A 371 21.51 6.24 16.07
CA THR A 371 20.62 7.30 16.53
C THR A 371 19.18 6.82 16.76
N ILE A 372 18.76 5.71 16.14
CA ILE A 372 17.44 5.11 16.38
C ILE A 372 17.40 4.39 17.74
N TYR A 373 18.54 3.80 18.13
CA TYR A 373 18.62 2.88 19.27
C TYR A 373 19.23 3.50 20.54
N SER A 374 19.51 4.81 20.56
CA SER A 374 19.90 5.52 21.78
C SER A 374 18.67 5.74 22.68
N LEU A 375 18.74 5.21 23.90
CA LEU A 375 17.64 5.20 24.89
C LEU A 375 17.20 6.59 25.38
N GLU A 376 17.99 7.64 25.14
CA GLU A 376 17.77 8.98 25.72
C GLU A 376 16.72 9.83 24.98
N GLU A 377 16.36 9.51 23.73
CA GLU A 377 15.44 10.32 22.91
C GLU A 377 13.96 9.89 23.01
N MET A 378 13.58 9.04 23.98
CA MET A 378 12.20 8.55 24.16
C MET A 378 11.21 9.61 24.69
N ARG A 379 11.55 10.91 24.68
CA ARG A 379 10.75 12.01 25.23
C ARG A 379 10.81 13.29 24.37
N GLU A 380 10.38 13.23 23.12
CA GLU A 380 10.08 14.46 22.37
C GLU A 380 8.62 14.89 22.60
N GLU A 381 8.39 16.19 22.83
CA GLU A 381 7.07 16.82 22.96
C GLU A 381 6.33 16.80 21.60
N SER A 382 4.99 16.75 21.64
CA SER A 382 4.17 16.68 20.43
C SER A 382 4.37 17.92 19.54
N PRO A 383 4.48 17.75 18.20
CA PRO A 383 4.43 18.86 17.25
C PRO A 383 3.20 19.78 17.43
N PHE A 384 2.07 19.23 17.91
CA PHE A 384 0.82 19.97 18.12
C PHE A 384 0.83 20.87 19.37
N ASP A 385 1.78 20.68 20.29
CA ASP A 385 1.91 21.54 21.47
C ASP A 385 2.54 22.91 21.10
N LYS A 386 3.16 23.02 19.93
CA LYS A 386 3.78 24.25 19.41
C LYS A 386 2.86 25.09 18.52
N ILE A 387 1.72 24.54 18.09
CA ILE A 387 0.75 25.25 17.25
C ILE A 387 -0.14 26.10 18.17
N PRO A 388 -0.23 27.44 17.98
CA PRO A 388 -1.07 28.29 18.82
C PRO A 388 -2.52 27.79 18.79
N ARG A 389 -3.12 27.62 19.97
CA ARG A 389 -4.54 27.31 20.10
C ARG A 389 -5.31 28.59 19.77
N ILE A 390 -6.08 28.56 18.69
CA ILE A 390 -6.98 29.66 18.28
C ILE A 390 -8.27 29.57 19.08
#